data_AF-A0A419SL76-F1
#
_entry.id   AF-A0A419SL76-F1
#
_cell.length_a   1.000
_cell.length_b   1.000
_cell.length_c   1.000
_cell.angle_alpha   90.00
_cell.angle_beta   90.00
_cell.angle_gamma   90.00
#
_symmetry.space_group_name_H-M   'P 1'
#
loop_
_entity.id
_entity.type
_entity.pdbx_description
1 polymer ?
#
loop_
_entity_poly.entity_id
_entity_poly.type
_entity_poly.pdbx_seq_one_letter_code
_entity_poly.pdbx_strand_id
1 'polypeptide(L)'
;MTRNEERRNPLDKKVFIYNLASLFILYLNIVLSFSLLYLFLDYFQLGPIVDHYASETHQNQGFDRLSRSIYFSAITLMSVGYGDVTPLGWSKGVAIIEALLGFILPPALVVKYILFPSNSLEKLMLKSSTKENDGS
;
A
#
# COMPACT_ATOMS: atom_id res chain seq x y z
N MET A 1 43.49 3.64 16.03
CA MET A 1 42.05 3.30 16.17
C MET A 1 41.34 3.77 14.91
N THR A 2 41.37 2.95 13.86
CA THR A 2 40.83 3.30 12.54
C THR A 2 39.34 3.00 12.48
N ARG A 3 38.60 4.10 12.36
CA ARG A 3 37.20 4.25 12.03
C ARG A 3 36.79 3.36 10.84
N ASN A 4 36.43 2.11 11.13
CA ASN A 4 35.67 1.22 10.24
C ASN A 4 34.21 1.67 10.20
N GLU A 5 33.96 2.94 9.89
CA GLU A 5 32.59 3.40 9.64
C GLU A 5 32.16 2.85 8.28
N GLU A 6 31.37 1.80 8.37
CA GLU A 6 30.27 1.48 7.45
C GLU A 6 30.52 1.88 5.99
N ARG A 7 31.21 1.04 5.22
CA ARG A 7 30.94 0.99 3.77
C ARG A 7 29.53 0.43 3.58
N ARG A 8 28.50 1.24 3.85
CA ARG A 8 27.14 0.97 3.34
C ARG A 8 27.25 0.94 1.82
N ASN A 9 27.02 -0.23 1.26
CA ASN A 9 27.16 -0.46 -0.17
C ASN A 9 26.14 0.45 -0.90
N PRO A 10 26.54 1.27 -1.89
CA PRO A 10 25.60 2.13 -2.63
C PRO A 10 24.48 1.32 -3.32
N LEU A 11 24.68 0.01 -3.53
CA LEU A 11 23.64 -0.92 -4.01
C LEU A 11 22.46 -1.03 -3.02
N ASP A 12 22.71 -1.07 -1.70
CA ASP A 12 21.64 -1.22 -0.69
C ASP A 12 20.72 0.00 -0.67
N LYS A 13 21.28 1.20 -0.87
CA LYS A 13 20.49 2.44 -0.96
C LYS A 13 19.60 2.46 -2.20
N LYS A 14 20.09 1.98 -3.35
CA LYS A 14 19.30 1.92 -4.59
C LYS A 14 18.13 0.95 -4.44
N VAL A 15 18.39 -0.28 -3.95
CA VAL A 15 17.34 -1.27 -3.68
C VAL A 15 16.31 -0.75 -2.69
N PHE A 16 16.76 -0.01 -1.66
CA PHE A 16 15.87 0.65 -0.71
C PHE A 16 14.92 1.64 -1.40
N ILE A 17 15.46 2.55 -2.20
CA ILE A 17 14.68 3.56 -2.92
C ILE A 17 13.71 2.91 -3.92
N TYR A 18 14.12 1.86 -4.65
CA TYR A 18 13.24 1.16 -5.60
C TYR A 18 12.06 0.49 -4.91
N ASN A 19 12.28 -0.18 -3.78
CA ASN A 19 11.20 -0.81 -3.01
C ASN A 19 10.25 0.26 -2.40
N LEU A 20 10.78 1.40 -1.93
CA LEU A 20 9.94 2.49 -1.42
C LEU A 20 9.09 3.11 -2.54
N ALA A 21 9.67 3.35 -3.71
CA ALA A 21 8.95 3.81 -4.88
C ALA A 21 7.90 2.79 -5.34
N SER A 22 8.25 1.49 -5.33
CA SER A 22 7.31 0.41 -5.64
C SER A 22 6.15 0.35 -4.65
N LEU A 23 6.40 0.55 -3.35
CA LEU A 23 5.34 0.65 -2.34
C LEU A 23 4.43 1.86 -2.61
N PHE A 24 5.01 3.02 -2.90
CA PHE A 24 4.23 4.22 -3.22
C PHE A 24 3.32 4.01 -4.44
N ILE A 25 3.86 3.41 -5.51
CA ILE A 25 3.08 3.07 -6.71
C ILE A 25 1.98 2.05 -6.38
N LEU A 26 2.27 1.05 -5.54
CA LEU A 26 1.28 0.07 -5.10
C LEU A 26 0.13 0.75 -4.34
N TYR A 27 0.45 1.68 -3.42
CA TYR A 27 -0.57 2.46 -2.70
C TYR A 27 -1.44 3.26 -3.67
N LEU A 28 -0.86 3.96 -4.64
CA LEU A 28 -1.62 4.68 -5.66
C LEU A 28 -2.57 3.77 -6.45
N ASN A 29 -2.09 2.57 -6.84
CA ASN A 29 -2.94 1.61 -7.56
C ASN A 29 -4.09 1.08 -6.70
N ILE A 30 -3.85 0.83 -5.41
CA ILE A 30 -4.91 0.40 -4.48
C ILE A 30 -5.93 1.52 -4.33
N VAL A 31 -5.48 2.76 -4.09
CA VAL A 31 -6.38 3.91 -3.97
C VAL A 31 -7.25 4.05 -5.22
N LEU A 32 -6.65 4.03 -6.41
CA LEU A 32 -7.40 4.14 -7.65
C LEU A 32 -8.40 2.98 -7.84
N SER A 33 -7.99 1.75 -7.51
CA SER A 33 -8.84 0.56 -7.65
C SER A 33 -10.05 0.61 -6.71
N PHE A 34 -9.83 0.94 -5.44
CA PHE A 34 -10.91 1.05 -4.44
C PHE A 34 -11.80 2.25 -4.70
N SER A 35 -11.25 3.37 -5.18
CA SER A 35 -12.04 4.52 -5.63
C SER A 35 -13.05 4.16 -6.71
N LEU A 36 -12.63 3.35 -7.70
CA LEU A 36 -13.52 2.85 -8.74
C LEU A 36 -14.60 1.92 -8.14
N LEU A 37 -14.25 1.09 -7.16
CA LEU A 37 -15.23 0.25 -6.45
C LEU A 37 -16.26 1.08 -5.66
N TYR A 38 -15.83 2.14 -4.98
CA TYR A 38 -16.76 3.04 -4.28
C TYR A 38 -17.67 3.79 -5.24
N LEU A 39 -17.15 4.27 -6.37
CA LEU A 39 -17.95 4.87 -7.43
C LEU A 39 -18.99 3.90 -7.98
N PHE A 40 -18.59 2.66 -8.18
CA PHE A 40 -19.51 1.61 -8.62
C PHE A 40 -20.62 1.41 -7.58
N LEU A 41 -20.29 1.26 -6.29
CA LEU A 41 -21.28 1.08 -5.23
C LEU A 41 -22.20 2.29 -5.05
N ASP A 42 -21.68 3.50 -5.22
CA ASP A 42 -22.46 4.74 -5.22
C ASP A 42 -23.42 4.81 -6.41
N TYR A 43 -22.97 4.43 -7.61
CA TYR A 43 -23.79 4.41 -8.82
C TYR A 43 -24.99 3.45 -8.70
N PHE A 44 -24.79 2.27 -8.10
CA PHE A 44 -25.87 1.30 -7.86
C PHE A 44 -26.69 1.59 -6.60
N GLN A 45 -26.43 2.70 -5.90
CA GLN A 45 -27.11 3.09 -4.64
C GLN A 45 -26.98 2.02 -3.53
N LEU A 46 -25.97 1.16 -3.59
CA LEU A 46 -25.72 0.10 -2.62
C LEU A 46 -24.86 0.58 -1.44
N GLY A 47 -24.08 1.63 -1.64
CA GLY A 47 -23.21 2.18 -0.61
C GLY A 47 -22.63 3.54 -1.01
N PRO A 48 -23.40 4.63 -0.93
CA PRO A 48 -22.87 5.95 -1.22
C PRO A 48 -21.79 6.34 -0.19
N ILE A 49 -20.79 7.09 -0.64
CA ILE A 49 -19.88 7.83 0.22
C ILE A 49 -20.48 9.22 0.41
N VAL A 50 -20.74 9.62 1.65
CA VAL A 50 -21.39 10.89 1.96
C VAL A 50 -20.37 11.85 2.57
N ASP A 51 -20.36 13.08 2.07
CA ASP A 51 -19.63 14.20 2.66
C ASP A 51 -20.58 14.97 3.59
N HIS A 52 -20.16 15.20 4.84
CA HIS A 52 -21.00 15.86 5.84
C HIS A 52 -20.98 17.39 5.76
N TYR A 53 -20.06 17.99 5.00
CA TYR A 53 -19.87 19.43 4.87
C TYR A 53 -20.29 19.97 3.50
N ALA A 54 -20.44 19.11 2.50
CA ALA A 54 -20.91 19.50 1.15
C ALA A 54 -22.44 19.51 1.03
N SER A 55 -22.98 20.43 0.22
CA SER A 55 -24.42 20.47 -0.08
C SER A 55 -24.84 19.36 -1.05
N GLU A 56 -26.09 18.89 -0.99
CA GLU A 56 -26.57 17.79 -1.85
C GLU A 56 -26.43 18.08 -3.36
N THR A 57 -26.56 19.34 -3.77
CA THR A 57 -26.36 19.76 -5.16
C THR A 57 -24.90 19.61 -5.60
N HIS A 58 -23.95 19.80 -4.69
CA HIS A 58 -22.52 19.60 -4.96
C HIS A 58 -22.19 18.10 -5.02
N GLN A 59 -22.74 17.32 -4.08
CA GLN A 59 -22.52 15.87 -3.96
C GLN A 59 -23.06 15.06 -5.15
N ASN A 60 -24.02 15.63 -5.90
CA ASN A 60 -24.58 15.00 -7.09
C ASN A 60 -23.73 15.21 -8.35
N GLN A 61 -22.70 16.05 -8.30
CA GLN A 61 -21.82 16.26 -9.43
C GLN A 61 -20.91 15.04 -9.64
N GLY A 62 -20.79 14.55 -10.88
CA GLY A 62 -19.96 13.38 -11.19
C GLY A 62 -18.48 13.58 -10.84
N PHE A 63 -17.98 14.82 -10.98
CA PHE A 63 -16.61 15.16 -10.59
C PHE A 63 -16.40 15.09 -9.07
N ASP A 64 -17.37 15.57 -8.28
CA ASP A 64 -17.34 15.49 -6.82
C ASP A 64 -17.37 14.04 -6.33
N ARG A 65 -18.21 13.19 -6.94
CA ARG A 65 -18.25 11.75 -6.62
C ARG A 65 -16.90 11.09 -6.83
N LEU A 66 -16.20 11.41 -7.92
CA LEU A 66 -14.87 10.89 -8.23
C LEU A 66 -13.82 11.38 -7.23
N SER A 67 -13.72 12.70 -7.02
CA SER A 67 -12.74 13.29 -6.11
C SER A 67 -12.95 12.81 -4.68
N ARG A 68 -14.20 12.74 -4.22
CA ARG A 68 -14.58 12.24 -2.89
C ARG A 68 -14.27 10.76 -2.72
N SER A 69 -14.51 9.93 -3.72
CA SER A 69 -14.19 8.50 -3.66
C SER A 69 -12.67 8.26 -3.57
N ILE A 70 -11.89 9.04 -4.34
CA ILE A 70 -10.41 9.03 -4.27
C ILE A 70 -9.92 9.47 -2.91
N TYR A 71 -10.47 10.57 -2.40
CA TYR A 71 -10.12 11.09 -1.09
C TYR A 71 -10.45 10.07 0.03
N PHE A 72 -11.66 9.52 0.02
CA PHE A 72 -12.11 8.52 0.99
C PHE A 72 -11.22 7.27 0.98
N SER A 73 -10.89 6.76 -0.21
CA SER A 73 -10.00 5.61 -0.38
C SER A 73 -8.59 5.91 0.17
N ALA A 74 -8.02 7.07 -0.13
CA ALA A 74 -6.70 7.47 0.37
C ALA A 74 -6.65 7.54 1.90
N ILE A 75 -7.60 8.23 2.54
CA ILE A 75 -7.62 8.37 4.01
C ILE A 75 -7.95 7.04 4.72
N THR A 76 -8.68 6.13 4.05
CA THR A 76 -9.00 4.80 4.58
C THR A 76 -7.79 3.88 4.49
N LEU A 77 -7.12 3.83 3.34
CA LEU A 77 -5.89 3.04 3.15
C LEU A 77 -4.79 3.50 4.10
N MET A 78 -4.67 4.80 4.34
CA MET A 78 -3.71 5.34 5.31
C MET A 78 -4.17 5.24 6.77
N SER A 79 -5.38 4.73 7.03
CA SER A 79 -5.99 4.65 8.37
C SER A 79 -6.08 6.02 9.08
N VAL A 80 -6.19 7.10 8.33
CA VAL A 80 -6.33 8.47 8.85
C VAL A 80 -7.78 8.74 9.25
N GLY A 81 -8.72 8.47 8.33
CA GLY A 81 -10.17 8.52 8.60
C GLY A 81 -10.67 9.75 9.36
N TYR A 82 -10.55 10.96 8.79
CA TYR A 82 -10.95 12.21 9.46
C TYR A 82 -12.42 12.27 9.90
N GLY A 83 -13.29 11.46 9.27
CA GLY A 83 -14.72 11.38 9.59
C GLY A 83 -15.57 12.48 8.96
N ASP A 84 -15.00 13.27 8.06
CA ASP A 84 -15.67 14.24 7.19
C ASP A 84 -16.46 13.56 6.07
N VAL A 85 -15.93 12.46 5.55
CA VAL A 85 -16.60 11.55 4.62
C VAL A 85 -16.81 10.18 5.24
N THR A 86 -18.01 9.63 5.08
CA THR A 86 -18.36 8.33 5.65
C THR A 86 -18.98 7.38 4.62
N PRO A 87 -18.61 6.08 4.66
CA PRO A 87 -19.22 5.08 3.80
C PRO A 87 -20.55 4.60 4.39
N LEU A 88 -21.57 4.48 3.55
CA LEU A 88 -22.84 3.87 3.91
C LEU A 88 -23.01 2.51 3.21
N GLY A 89 -23.96 1.70 3.71
CA GLY A 89 -24.31 0.42 3.12
C GLY A 89 -23.12 -0.54 2.95
N TRP A 90 -22.99 -1.12 1.75
CA TRP A 90 -21.95 -2.11 1.42
C TRP A 90 -20.53 -1.54 1.37
N SER A 91 -20.40 -0.23 1.17
CA SER A 91 -19.09 0.45 1.16
C SER A 91 -18.36 0.36 2.51
N LYS A 92 -19.08 0.11 3.61
CA LYS A 92 -18.48 -0.20 4.91
C LYS A 92 -17.63 -1.46 4.88
N GLY A 93 -18.11 -2.52 4.24
CA GLY A 93 -17.39 -3.78 4.12
C GLY A 93 -16.13 -3.62 3.27
N VAL A 94 -16.24 -2.87 2.18
CA VAL A 94 -15.11 -2.55 1.31
C VAL A 94 -14.06 -1.71 2.05
N ALA A 95 -14.49 -0.72 2.84
CA ALA A 95 -13.60 0.11 3.65
C ALA A 95 -12.82 -0.68 4.71
N ILE A 96 -13.45 -1.69 5.32
CA ILE A 96 -12.76 -2.59 6.26
C ILE A 96 -11.63 -3.34 5.55
N ILE A 97 -11.89 -3.89 4.36
CA ILE A 97 -10.88 -4.62 3.58
C ILE A 97 -9.73 -3.69 3.17
N GLU A 98 -10.06 -2.49 2.71
CA GLU A 98 -9.07 -1.48 2.33
C GLU A 98 -8.17 -1.06 3.50
N ALA A 99 -8.76 -0.79 4.66
CA ALA A 99 -8.01 -0.44 5.86
C ALA A 99 -7.08 -1.57 6.31
N LEU A 100 -7.51 -2.83 6.19
CA LEU A 100 -6.67 -4.01 6.48
C LEU A 100 -5.46 -4.09 5.54
N LEU A 101 -5.65 -3.83 4.23
CA LEU A 101 -4.54 -3.79 3.28
C LEU A 101 -3.55 -2.69 3.63
N GLY A 102 -4.05 -1.50 3.95
CA GLY A 102 -3.25 -0.36 4.41
C GLY A 102 -2.41 -0.68 5.64
N PHE A 103 -2.98 -1.41 6.59
CA PHE A 103 -2.31 -1.83 7.82
C PHE A 103 -1.21 -2.88 7.59
N ILE A 104 -1.42 -3.84 6.67
CA ILE A 104 -0.50 -4.98 6.45
C ILE A 104 0.72 -4.58 5.60
N LEU A 105 0.57 -3.64 4.67
CA LEU A 105 1.62 -3.33 3.69
C LEU A 105 2.93 -2.76 4.29
N PRO A 106 2.93 -1.77 5.20
CA PRO A 106 4.17 -1.24 5.76
C PRO A 106 4.96 -2.28 6.59
N PRO A 107 4.33 -3.06 7.49
CA PRO A 107 5.01 -4.15 8.19
C PRO A 107 5.59 -5.21 7.25
N ALA A 108 4.87 -5.57 6.18
CA ALA A 108 5.37 -6.54 5.20
C ALA A 108 6.67 -6.07 4.53
N LEU A 109 6.76 -4.76 4.22
CA LEU A 109 7.99 -4.17 3.70
C LEU A 109 9.13 -4.27 4.74
N VAL A 110 8.87 -3.93 5.99
CA VAL A 110 9.86 -3.99 7.08
C VAL A 110 10.35 -5.42 7.30
N VAL A 111 9.47 -6.41 7.34
CA VAL A 111 9.83 -7.83 7.48
C VAL A 111 10.72 -8.29 6.32
N LYS A 112 10.44 -7.87 5.08
CA LYS A 112 11.30 -8.16 3.93
C LYS A 112 12.74 -7.66 4.16
N TYR A 113 12.92 -6.47 4.74
CA TYR A 113 14.25 -5.92 5.01
C TYR A 113 14.97 -6.57 6.20
N ILE A 114 14.24 -6.86 7.28
CA ILE A 114 14.84 -7.40 8.52
C ILE A 114 15.10 -8.90 8.39
N LEU A 115 14.13 -9.65 7.86
CA LEU A 115 14.11 -11.11 7.89
C LEU A 115 14.77 -11.76 6.66
N PHE A 116 14.73 -11.08 5.50
CA PHE A 116 15.33 -11.55 4.26
C PHE A 116 16.42 -10.60 3.73
N PRO A 117 17.49 -10.35 4.51
CA PRO A 117 18.66 -9.67 3.96
C PRO A 117 19.23 -10.52 2.81
N SER A 118 19.53 -9.89 1.67
CA SER A 118 19.92 -10.54 0.40
C SER A 118 21.04 -11.59 0.52
N ASN A 119 21.86 -11.49 1.56
CA ASN A 119 22.98 -12.39 1.87
C ASN A 119 22.56 -13.85 2.12
N SER A 120 21.29 -14.10 2.49
CA SER A 120 20.77 -15.45 2.74
C SER A 120 20.67 -16.30 1.47
N LEU A 121 20.34 -15.66 0.34
CA LEU A 121 20.18 -16.32 -0.96
C LEU A 121 21.54 -16.62 -1.58
N GLU A 122 22.50 -15.70 -1.44
CA GLU A 122 23.89 -15.91 -1.84
C GLU A 122 24.53 -17.07 -1.04
N LYS A 123 24.31 -17.14 0.28
CA LYS A 123 24.74 -18.29 1.09
C LYS A 123 24.09 -19.61 0.68
N LEU A 124 22.81 -19.60 0.29
CA LEU A 124 22.10 -20.80 -0.16
C LEU A 124 22.62 -21.29 -1.52
N MET A 125 22.83 -20.37 -2.46
CA MET A 125 23.40 -20.64 -3.78
C MET A 125 24.85 -21.15 -3.70
N LEU A 126 25.67 -20.53 -2.84
CA LEU A 126 27.05 -20.98 -2.61
C LEU A 126 27.11 -22.34 -1.91
N LYS A 127 26.14 -22.65 -1.03
CA LYS A 127 26.05 -23.96 -0.36
C LYS A 127 25.58 -25.07 -1.30
N SER A 128 24.73 -24.77 -2.29
CA SER A 128 24.38 -25.75 -3.33
C SER A 128 25.54 -26.03 -4.28
N SER A 129 26.27 -25.01 -4.72
CA SER A 129 27.42 -25.19 -5.64
C SER A 129 28.61 -25.91 -4.99
N THR A 130 28.82 -25.76 -3.68
CA THR A 130 29.88 -26.48 -2.96
C THR A 130 29.56 -27.95 -2.71
N LYS A 131 28.27 -28.32 -2.56
CA LYS A 131 27.86 -29.71 -2.42
C LYS A 131 27.95 -30.51 -3.73
N GLU A 132 27.84 -29.85 -4.87
CA GLU A 132 27.94 -30.50 -6.19
C GLU A 132 29.40 -30.83 -6.55
N ASN A 133 30.36 -30.07 -6.05
CA ASN A 133 31.79 -30.22 -6.37
C ASN A 133 32.56 -31.19 -5.45
N ASP A 134 31.93 -31.70 -4.38
CA ASP A 134 32.50 -32.67 -3.42
C ASP A 134 31.93 -34.10 -3.62
N GLY A 135 31.05 -34.27 -4.62
CA GLY A 135 30.39 -35.53 -4.95
C GLY A 135 30.90 -36.21 -6.23
N SER A 136 31.98 -35.71 -6.83
CA SER A 136 32.58 -36.19 -8.09
C SER A 136 34.06 -36.48 -7.94
#